data_AF-B1VSJ6-F1
#
_entry.id   AF-B1VSJ6-F1
#
_cell.length_a   1.000
_cell.length_b   1.000
_cell.length_c   1.000
_cell.angle_alpha   90.00
_cell.angle_beta   90.00
_cell.angle_gamma   90.00
#
_symmetry.space_group_name_H-M   'P 1'
#
loop_
_entity.id
_entity.type
_entity.pdbx_description
1 polymer ?
#
loop_
_entity_poly.entity_id
_entity_poly.type
_entity_poly.pdbx_seq_one_letter_code
_entity_poly.pdbx_strand_id
1 'polypeptide(L)'
;MKRATNQHTIRPSAFRVRGAVLAAGLGASVVLGAGSAFASSGGEAAAAPLAAGTTANSVAAQATAQGKAADAAKKATAKKASDAKKKAEDKKKAAKKNAASWKTPVKKYTLTASYGTGGARWAAKHSGQDFAVPIGTTVTAVHKGTVVKAGPNGAGDGPAYGNAVVIKHSNGKYSQYAHLSKVNVKIGQTVKTGEKIALSGNTGNSSGPHLHFEIRTTPNYGSALNPAAFLRSVHVSI
;
A
#
# COMPACT_ATOMS: atom_id res chain seq x y z
N MET A 1 -8.03 -64.14 20.01
CA MET A 1 -7.10 -63.54 20.99
C MET A 1 -7.50 -62.08 21.20
N LYS A 2 -7.58 -61.64 22.46
CA LYS A 2 -8.19 -60.38 22.94
C LYS A 2 -7.19 -59.20 22.92
N ARG A 3 -7.76 -57.99 23.06
CA ARG A 3 -7.21 -56.69 23.56
C ARG A 3 -6.65 -55.76 22.46
N ALA A 4 -6.85 -54.44 22.48
CA ALA A 4 -7.61 -53.54 23.35
C ALA A 4 -7.95 -52.23 22.60
N THR A 5 -9.03 -51.62 23.06
CA THR A 5 -9.63 -50.32 22.73
C THR A 5 -8.65 -49.15 22.86
N ASN A 6 -8.73 -48.17 21.95
CA ASN A 6 -8.74 -46.76 22.37
C ASN A 6 -9.41 -45.88 21.30
N GLN A 7 -10.60 -45.39 21.60
CA GLN A 7 -11.29 -44.35 20.84
C GLN A 7 -10.85 -42.99 21.41
N HIS A 8 -10.31 -42.12 20.56
CA HIS A 8 -10.10 -40.71 20.90
C HIS A 8 -11.13 -39.85 20.15
N THR A 9 -12.19 -39.48 20.87
CA THR A 9 -13.07 -38.37 20.55
C THR A 9 -12.43 -37.07 21.04
N ILE A 10 -12.16 -36.14 20.13
CA ILE A 10 -11.83 -34.75 20.48
C ILE A 10 -12.84 -33.81 19.81
N ARG A 11 -13.48 -33.01 20.66
CA ARG A 11 -14.61 -32.12 20.42
C ARG A 11 -14.23 -30.91 19.57
N PRO A 12 -15.18 -30.33 18.80
CA PRO A 12 -14.96 -29.08 18.09
C PRO A 12 -15.01 -27.89 19.07
N SER A 13 -13.99 -27.05 19.07
CA SER A 13 -13.99 -25.80 19.85
C SER A 13 -14.47 -24.63 18.99
N ALA A 14 -15.61 -24.07 19.38
CA ALA A 14 -16.13 -22.83 18.86
C ALA A 14 -15.52 -21.66 19.64
N PHE A 15 -14.67 -20.86 19.02
CA PHE A 15 -14.30 -19.55 19.54
C PHE A 15 -14.70 -18.44 18.57
N ARG A 16 -15.67 -17.68 19.05
CA ARG A 16 -16.27 -16.48 18.45
C ARG A 16 -15.23 -15.36 18.45
N VAL A 17 -14.92 -14.78 17.29
CA VAL A 17 -14.28 -13.46 17.23
C VAL A 17 -15.37 -12.43 17.01
N ARG A 18 -15.64 -11.67 18.07
CA ARG A 18 -16.60 -10.56 18.11
C ARG A 18 -16.06 -9.38 17.30
N GLY A 19 -16.91 -8.82 16.45
CA GLY A 19 -16.67 -7.56 15.77
C GLY A 19 -16.58 -6.39 16.76
N ALA A 20 -15.63 -5.49 16.49
CA ALA A 20 -15.55 -4.20 17.15
C ALA A 20 -16.46 -3.22 16.40
N VAL A 21 -17.60 -2.90 17.02
CA VAL A 21 -18.43 -1.74 16.65
C VAL A 21 -17.82 -0.51 17.33
N LEU A 22 -17.42 0.46 16.52
CA LEU A 22 -17.04 1.80 16.94
C LEU A 22 -18.27 2.52 17.52
N ALA A 23 -18.36 2.61 18.84
CA ALA A 23 -19.31 3.47 19.52
C ALA A 23 -18.79 4.93 19.53
N ALA A 24 -19.65 5.84 19.09
CA ALA A 24 -19.45 7.27 19.14
C ALA A 24 -19.28 7.76 20.58
N GLY A 25 -18.21 8.51 20.84
CA GLY A 25 -17.96 9.15 22.13
C GLY A 25 -18.86 10.36 22.33
N LEU A 26 -19.87 10.22 23.21
CA LEU A 26 -20.52 11.33 23.92
C LEU A 26 -19.72 11.59 25.19
N GLY A 27 -18.91 12.66 25.19
CA GLY A 27 -18.25 13.16 26.39
C GLY A 27 -19.22 14.01 27.20
N ALA A 28 -19.79 13.44 28.26
CA ALA A 28 -20.44 14.18 29.33
C ALA A 28 -19.39 14.45 30.42
N SER A 29 -18.90 15.68 30.50
CA SER A 29 -18.01 16.12 31.58
C SER A 29 -18.84 16.42 32.82
N VAL A 30 -18.82 15.53 33.79
CA VAL A 30 -19.31 15.77 35.16
C VAL A 30 -18.31 16.71 35.85
N VAL A 31 -18.76 17.91 36.19
CA VAL A 31 -18.07 18.82 37.12
C VAL A 31 -18.50 18.43 38.54
N LEU A 32 -17.55 17.93 39.34
CA LEU A 32 -17.71 17.83 40.79
C LEU A 32 -17.70 19.24 41.40
N GLY A 33 -18.80 19.61 42.05
CA GLY A 33 -18.90 20.76 42.95
C GLY A 33 -19.64 20.32 44.21
N ALA A 34 -18.97 20.40 45.35
CA ALA A 34 -19.39 19.87 46.64
C ALA A 34 -20.67 20.53 47.18
N GLY A 35 -21.50 19.72 47.86
CA GLY A 35 -22.47 20.22 48.83
C GLY A 35 -23.82 19.51 48.81
N SER A 36 -23.97 18.44 49.59
CA SER A 36 -25.28 18.03 50.11
C SER A 36 -25.09 17.10 51.30
N ALA A 37 -25.27 17.65 52.50
CA ALA A 37 -25.46 16.92 53.74
C ALA A 37 -26.88 16.32 53.79
N PHE A 38 -27.03 15.18 54.46
CA PHE A 38 -28.28 14.44 54.62
C PHE A 38 -29.04 14.81 55.91
N ALA A 39 -30.34 14.44 55.92
CA ALA A 39 -31.32 14.41 57.02
C ALA A 39 -32.08 15.74 57.26
N SER A 40 -33.39 15.80 57.56
CA SER A 40 -34.38 14.80 58.02
C SER A 40 -35.82 15.25 57.70
N SER A 41 -36.73 14.27 57.59
CA SER A 41 -38.19 14.26 57.85
C SER A 41 -39.01 15.57 57.95
N GLY A 42 -40.08 15.63 57.15
CA GLY A 42 -41.44 16.01 57.58
C GLY A 42 -41.77 17.49 57.78
N GLY A 43 -42.91 17.92 57.21
CA GLY A 43 -43.63 19.12 57.65
C GLY A 43 -43.70 20.23 56.62
N GLU A 44 -44.93 20.63 56.32
CA GLU A 44 -45.30 21.80 55.52
C GLU A 44 -44.94 23.13 56.23
N ALA A 45 -44.77 24.17 55.40
CA ALA A 45 -44.86 25.61 55.68
C ALA A 45 -43.58 26.45 55.82
N ALA A 46 -43.71 27.63 55.18
CA ALA A 46 -43.13 28.93 55.47
C ALA A 46 -42.00 29.45 54.56
N ALA A 47 -42.32 30.61 53.96
CA ALA A 47 -41.60 31.37 52.96
C ALA A 47 -40.51 32.29 53.57
N ALA A 48 -39.48 32.61 52.77
CA ALA A 48 -38.85 33.94 52.71
C ALA A 48 -37.81 34.03 51.56
N PRO A 49 -37.54 35.24 51.02
CA PRO A 49 -37.24 35.47 49.61
C PRO A 49 -35.75 35.75 49.34
N LEU A 50 -35.15 35.16 48.31
CA LEU A 50 -33.75 35.47 47.94
C LEU A 50 -33.54 35.54 46.41
N ALA A 51 -33.38 36.80 45.96
CA ALA A 51 -32.50 37.26 44.88
C ALA A 51 -32.65 36.67 43.47
N ALA A 52 -33.55 37.26 42.68
CA ALA A 52 -33.59 37.13 41.22
C ALA A 52 -32.40 37.79 40.47
N GLY A 53 -31.44 38.40 41.18
CA GLY A 53 -30.31 39.13 40.58
C GLY A 53 -29.06 38.30 40.30
N THR A 54 -28.83 37.22 41.06
CA THR A 54 -27.58 36.44 40.95
C THR A 54 -27.63 35.40 39.84
N THR A 55 -28.84 34.96 39.48
CA THR A 55 -29.05 33.97 38.42
C THR A 55 -28.89 34.55 37.02
N ALA A 56 -29.21 35.81 36.77
CA ALA A 56 -29.10 36.41 35.43
C ALA A 56 -27.64 36.62 34.98
N ASN A 57 -26.75 36.96 35.92
CA ASN A 57 -25.34 37.25 35.62
C ASN A 57 -24.52 35.98 35.32
N SER A 58 -24.88 34.83 35.91
CA SER A 58 -24.19 33.56 35.67
C SER A 58 -24.56 32.94 34.31
N VAL A 59 -25.80 33.09 33.85
CA VAL A 59 -26.20 32.63 32.49
C VAL A 59 -25.57 33.47 31.37
N ALA A 60 -25.46 34.79 31.55
CA ALA A 60 -24.83 35.67 30.57
C ALA A 60 -23.31 35.43 30.46
N ALA A 61 -22.65 35.16 31.58
CA ALA A 61 -21.24 34.77 31.61
C ALA A 61 -21.00 33.38 31.01
N GLN A 62 -21.90 32.42 31.21
CA GLN A 62 -21.83 31.10 30.57
C GLN A 62 -22.09 31.15 29.05
N ALA A 63 -23.00 32.01 28.58
CA ALA A 63 -23.29 32.18 27.15
C ALA A 63 -22.11 32.79 26.37
N THR A 64 -21.41 33.77 26.97
CA THR A 64 -20.23 34.40 26.34
C THR A 64 -18.99 33.49 26.35
N ALA A 65 -18.84 32.63 27.38
CA ALA A 65 -17.80 31.60 27.41
C ALA A 65 -18.03 30.49 26.37
N GLN A 66 -19.29 30.12 26.12
CA GLN A 66 -19.66 29.13 25.11
C GLN A 66 -19.51 29.65 23.66
N GLY A 67 -19.71 30.95 23.42
CA GLY A 67 -19.49 31.57 22.11
C GLY A 67 -18.02 31.55 21.65
N LYS A 68 -17.08 31.86 22.55
CA LYS A 68 -15.64 31.90 22.23
C LYS A 68 -15.02 30.52 21.97
N ALA A 69 -15.60 29.45 22.52
CA ALA A 69 -15.18 28.07 22.24
C ALA A 69 -15.62 27.56 20.86
N ALA A 70 -16.72 28.08 20.32
CA ALA A 70 -17.24 27.70 19.00
C ALA A 70 -16.46 28.33 17.83
N ASP A 71 -15.95 29.56 18.01
CA ASP A 71 -15.16 30.26 16.99
C ASP A 71 -13.73 29.71 16.84
N ALA A 72 -13.13 29.22 17.93
CA ALA A 72 -11.82 28.55 17.89
C ALA A 72 -11.88 27.20 17.14
N ALA A 73 -13.00 26.48 17.23
CA ALA A 73 -13.22 25.20 16.55
C ALA A 73 -13.42 25.35 15.02
N LYS A 74 -13.99 26.47 14.57
CA LYS A 74 -14.15 26.78 13.13
C LYS A 74 -12.83 27.19 12.46
N LYS A 75 -11.92 27.84 13.19
CA LYS A 75 -10.62 28.26 12.62
C LYS A 75 -9.62 27.10 12.48
N ALA A 76 -9.70 26.08 13.33
CA ALA A 76 -8.86 24.88 13.26
C ALA A 76 -9.26 23.90 12.14
N THR A 77 -10.54 23.85 11.78
CA THR A 77 -11.07 22.99 10.71
C THR A 77 -10.77 23.53 9.31
N ALA A 78 -10.74 24.86 9.13
CA ALA A 78 -10.39 25.49 7.85
C ALA A 78 -8.91 25.28 7.44
N LYS A 79 -7.97 25.22 8.40
CA LYS A 79 -6.54 24.99 8.12
C LYS A 79 -6.22 23.53 7.75
N LYS A 80 -6.95 22.56 8.33
CA LYS A 80 -6.79 21.13 8.02
C LYS A 80 -7.33 20.76 6.63
N ALA A 81 -8.33 21.50 6.14
CA ALA A 81 -8.91 21.30 4.80
C ALA A 81 -8.02 21.87 3.68
N SER A 82 -7.34 23.01 3.90
CA SER A 82 -6.42 23.58 2.91
C SER A 82 -5.10 22.80 2.79
N ASP A 83 -4.56 22.29 3.90
CA ASP A 83 -3.38 21.42 3.90
C ASP A 83 -3.65 20.06 3.23
N ALA A 84 -4.87 19.53 3.35
CA ALA A 84 -5.29 18.30 2.67
C ALA A 84 -5.46 18.49 1.15
N LYS A 85 -5.97 19.65 0.72
CA LYS A 85 -6.12 20.00 -0.71
C LYS A 85 -4.76 20.22 -1.39
N LYS A 86 -3.82 20.89 -0.70
CA LYS A 86 -2.43 21.05 -1.17
C LYS A 86 -1.68 19.71 -1.25
N LYS A 87 -1.80 18.83 -0.24
CA LYS A 87 -1.29 17.45 -0.30
C LYS A 87 -1.92 16.61 -1.40
N ALA A 88 -3.19 16.80 -1.73
CA ALA A 88 -3.87 16.07 -2.81
C ALA A 88 -3.44 16.58 -4.20
N GLU A 89 -3.26 17.89 -4.37
CA GLU A 89 -2.76 18.49 -5.61
C GLU A 89 -1.27 18.20 -5.82
N ASP A 90 -0.45 18.21 -4.77
CA ASP A 90 0.95 17.79 -4.81
C ASP A 90 1.07 16.28 -5.09
N LYS A 91 0.17 15.44 -4.55
CA LYS A 91 0.08 14.02 -4.93
C LYS A 91 -0.36 13.83 -6.38
N LYS A 92 -1.26 14.66 -6.92
CA LYS A 92 -1.69 14.61 -8.33
C LYS A 92 -0.59 15.09 -9.28
N LYS A 93 0.14 16.16 -8.93
CA LYS A 93 1.32 16.65 -9.68
C LYS A 93 2.49 15.69 -9.59
N ALA A 94 2.75 15.09 -8.42
CA ALA A 94 3.74 14.04 -8.27
C ALA A 94 3.34 12.78 -9.06
N ALA A 95 2.08 12.36 -9.04
CA ALA A 95 1.59 11.23 -9.85
C ALA A 95 1.75 11.47 -11.36
N LYS A 96 1.49 12.69 -11.86
CA LYS A 96 1.78 13.08 -13.25
C LYS A 96 3.28 13.10 -13.57
N LYS A 97 4.14 13.64 -12.70
CA LYS A 97 5.61 13.55 -12.85
C LYS A 97 6.13 12.11 -12.79
N ASN A 98 5.50 11.25 -11.99
CA ASN A 98 5.85 9.83 -11.89
C ASN A 98 5.44 9.08 -13.17
N ALA A 99 4.23 9.30 -13.70
CA ALA A 99 3.83 8.73 -14.97
C ALA A 99 4.71 9.17 -16.16
N ALA A 100 5.28 10.39 -16.12
CA ALA A 100 6.18 10.93 -17.14
C ALA A 100 7.65 10.45 -17.03
N SER A 101 7.94 9.42 -16.23
CA SER A 101 9.32 8.99 -15.96
C SER A 101 9.50 7.47 -16.06
N TRP A 102 8.80 6.81 -16.97
CA TRP A 102 9.18 5.45 -17.34
C TRP A 102 10.40 5.50 -18.28
N LYS A 103 11.25 4.48 -18.20
CA LYS A 103 12.44 4.34 -19.05
C LYS A 103 12.56 2.91 -19.55
N THR A 104 13.36 2.71 -20.58
CA THR A 104 13.76 1.38 -21.03
C THR A 104 14.65 0.71 -19.97
N PRO A 105 14.55 -0.61 -19.80
CA PRO A 105 15.33 -1.32 -18.78
C PRO A 105 16.82 -1.38 -19.11
N VAL A 106 17.16 -1.31 -20.41
CA VAL A 106 18.51 -1.27 -20.96
C VAL A 106 18.64 -0.14 -22.00
N LYS A 107 19.85 0.40 -22.16
CA LYS A 107 20.09 1.59 -23.01
C LYS A 107 20.31 1.28 -24.49
N LYS A 108 21.07 0.23 -24.79
CA LYS A 108 21.39 -0.24 -26.15
C LYS A 108 20.98 -1.70 -26.24
N TYR A 109 20.18 -2.05 -27.24
CA TYR A 109 19.59 -3.39 -27.36
C TYR A 109 19.07 -3.62 -28.77
N THR A 110 18.80 -4.89 -29.07
CA THR A 110 18.00 -5.32 -30.21
C THR A 110 16.81 -6.13 -29.68
N LEU A 111 15.59 -5.82 -30.14
CA LEU A 111 14.42 -6.63 -29.78
C LEU A 111 14.43 -7.92 -30.58
N THR A 112 14.25 -9.05 -29.89
CA THR A 112 14.34 -10.39 -30.51
C THR A 112 13.02 -11.16 -30.43
N ALA A 113 12.56 -11.50 -29.23
CA ALA A 113 11.29 -12.17 -29.02
C ALA A 113 10.25 -11.22 -28.41
N SER A 114 9.10 -11.12 -29.07
CA SER A 114 7.99 -10.27 -28.63
C SER A 114 7.01 -11.01 -27.74
N TYR A 115 6.22 -10.25 -26.98
CA TYR A 115 5.16 -10.80 -26.13
C TYR A 115 4.11 -11.54 -26.95
N GLY A 116 3.71 -12.71 -26.48
CA GLY A 116 2.67 -13.54 -27.10
C GLY A 116 3.14 -14.35 -28.31
N THR A 117 4.39 -14.18 -28.76
CA THR A 117 5.00 -15.04 -29.78
C THR A 117 5.02 -16.49 -29.28
N GLY A 118 4.81 -17.44 -30.18
CA GLY A 118 4.80 -18.87 -29.92
C GLY A 118 5.06 -19.65 -31.19
N GLY A 119 5.14 -20.97 -31.09
CA GLY A 119 5.31 -21.86 -32.24
C GLY A 119 5.38 -23.31 -31.81
N ALA A 120 5.40 -24.23 -32.77
CA ALA A 120 5.40 -25.68 -32.52
C ALA A 120 6.57 -26.18 -31.64
N ARG A 121 7.64 -25.36 -31.52
CA ARG A 121 8.83 -25.67 -30.71
C ARG A 121 8.79 -25.07 -29.30
N TRP A 122 7.74 -24.32 -28.94
CA TRP A 122 7.64 -23.61 -27.66
C TRP A 122 6.57 -24.25 -26.79
N ALA A 123 6.92 -24.58 -25.55
CA ALA A 123 5.98 -25.18 -24.60
C ALA A 123 4.84 -24.23 -24.18
N ALA A 124 5.07 -22.93 -24.29
CA ALA A 124 4.08 -21.88 -24.01
C ALA A 124 4.38 -20.63 -24.85
N LYS A 125 3.40 -19.71 -24.93
CA LYS A 125 3.64 -18.38 -25.50
C LYS A 125 4.61 -17.59 -24.62
N HIS A 126 5.44 -16.77 -25.26
CA HIS A 126 6.37 -15.90 -24.58
C HIS A 126 5.66 -14.83 -23.76
N SER A 127 5.98 -14.77 -22.47
CA SER A 127 5.30 -13.93 -21.47
C SER A 127 5.88 -12.53 -21.35
N GLY A 128 6.94 -12.21 -22.08
CA GLY A 128 7.67 -10.95 -21.93
C GLY A 128 8.09 -10.32 -23.26
N GLN A 129 9.01 -9.39 -23.15
CA GLN A 129 9.74 -8.80 -24.25
C GLN A 129 11.23 -9.05 -24.02
N ASP A 130 11.90 -9.60 -25.03
CA ASP A 130 13.33 -9.87 -24.96
C ASP A 130 14.13 -8.74 -25.58
N PHE A 131 15.15 -8.34 -24.83
CA PHE A 131 16.15 -7.36 -25.22
C PHE A 131 17.49 -8.07 -25.34
N ALA A 132 17.92 -8.38 -26.56
CA ALA A 132 19.24 -8.98 -26.80
C ALA A 132 20.34 -7.98 -26.43
N VAL A 133 21.17 -8.37 -25.46
CA VAL A 133 22.26 -7.59 -24.90
C VAL A 133 23.36 -8.54 -24.40
N PRO A 134 24.65 -8.15 -24.45
CA PRO A 134 25.72 -8.97 -23.87
C PRO A 134 25.50 -9.22 -22.38
N ILE A 135 26.00 -10.37 -21.89
CA ILE A 135 26.07 -10.66 -20.46
C ILE A 135 26.81 -9.52 -19.74
N GLY A 136 26.31 -9.09 -18.58
CA GLY A 136 26.94 -8.01 -17.82
C GLY A 136 26.45 -6.61 -18.18
N THR A 137 25.53 -6.47 -19.14
CA THR A 137 24.91 -5.17 -19.47
C THR A 137 24.13 -4.66 -18.28
N THR A 138 24.25 -3.37 -17.98
CA THR A 138 23.55 -2.75 -16.84
C THR A 138 22.05 -2.75 -17.08
N VAL A 139 21.31 -3.37 -16.15
CA VAL A 139 19.85 -3.37 -16.11
C VAL A 139 19.38 -2.36 -15.07
N THR A 140 18.45 -1.51 -15.47
CA THR A 140 17.92 -0.43 -14.63
C THR A 140 16.42 -0.58 -14.38
N ALA A 141 15.95 -0.06 -13.24
CA ALA A 141 14.54 -0.03 -12.92
C ALA A 141 13.79 0.89 -13.90
N VAL A 142 12.81 0.34 -14.63
CA VAL A 142 12.03 1.12 -15.62
C VAL A 142 11.24 2.25 -15.00
N HIS A 143 10.90 2.13 -13.71
CA HIS A 143 10.23 3.15 -12.94
C HIS A 143 10.51 2.97 -11.46
N LYS A 144 10.35 4.03 -10.66
CA LYS A 144 10.50 3.93 -9.21
C LYS A 144 9.53 2.89 -8.62
N GLY A 145 9.95 2.23 -7.55
CA GLY A 145 9.14 1.20 -6.93
C GLY A 145 9.85 0.51 -5.77
N THR A 146 9.23 -0.56 -5.27
CA THR A 146 9.78 -1.39 -4.19
C THR A 146 10.01 -2.79 -4.72
N VAL A 147 11.21 -3.34 -4.48
CA VAL A 147 11.56 -4.72 -4.83
C VAL A 147 10.74 -5.67 -3.97
N VAL A 148 9.94 -6.52 -4.61
CA VAL A 148 9.08 -7.50 -3.93
C VAL A 148 9.58 -8.93 -4.08
N LYS A 149 10.38 -9.22 -5.10
CA LYS A 149 11.03 -10.51 -5.31
C LYS A 149 12.44 -10.27 -5.85
N ALA A 150 13.44 -11.00 -5.37
CA ALA A 150 14.81 -10.93 -5.88
C ALA A 150 15.56 -12.22 -5.54
N GLY A 151 16.24 -12.83 -6.52
CA GLY A 151 17.07 -14.01 -6.27
C GLY A 151 17.07 -15.05 -7.40
N PRO A 152 17.66 -16.23 -7.15
CA PRO A 152 17.66 -17.36 -8.08
C PRO A 152 16.27 -18.00 -8.20
N ASN A 153 16.16 -19.03 -9.05
CA ASN A 153 14.91 -19.77 -9.29
C ASN A 153 13.72 -18.86 -9.64
N GLY A 154 13.98 -17.84 -10.45
CA GLY A 154 13.01 -16.84 -10.88
C GLY A 154 12.44 -16.03 -9.74
N ALA A 155 13.16 -15.91 -8.63
CA ALA A 155 12.68 -15.36 -7.37
C ALA A 155 11.34 -15.98 -6.91
N GLY A 156 11.13 -17.27 -7.21
CA GLY A 156 9.91 -18.02 -6.89
C GLY A 156 8.94 -18.21 -8.06
N ASP A 157 9.25 -17.69 -9.26
CA ASP A 157 8.46 -17.94 -10.49
C ASP A 157 8.96 -19.14 -11.30
N GLY A 158 9.99 -19.85 -10.80
CA GLY A 158 10.48 -21.09 -11.37
C GLY A 158 11.86 -20.97 -12.06
N PRO A 159 12.51 -22.11 -12.34
CA PRO A 159 13.91 -22.15 -12.75
C PRO A 159 14.12 -21.59 -14.16
N ALA A 160 13.08 -21.60 -14.99
CA ALA A 160 13.12 -21.07 -16.35
C ALA A 160 13.58 -19.60 -16.39
N TYR A 161 13.19 -18.77 -15.42
CA TYR A 161 13.58 -17.36 -15.36
C TYR A 161 15.01 -17.12 -14.86
N GLY A 162 15.71 -18.14 -14.38
CA GLY A 162 17.07 -17.99 -13.84
C GLY A 162 17.12 -17.07 -12.63
N ASN A 163 18.05 -16.12 -12.58
CA ASN A 163 18.00 -15.06 -11.58
C ASN A 163 17.01 -13.96 -12.01
N ALA A 164 16.16 -13.53 -11.09
CA ALA A 164 15.15 -12.53 -11.38
C ALA A 164 14.98 -11.48 -10.28
N VAL A 165 14.41 -10.34 -10.68
CA VAL A 165 13.95 -9.26 -9.80
C VAL A 165 12.53 -8.88 -10.21
N VAL A 166 11.66 -8.65 -9.23
CA VAL A 166 10.32 -8.10 -9.44
C VAL A 166 10.15 -6.84 -8.61
N ILE A 167 9.75 -5.74 -9.25
CA ILE A 167 9.54 -4.43 -8.63
C ILE A 167 8.06 -4.07 -8.70
N LYS A 168 7.47 -3.70 -7.56
CA LYS A 168 6.13 -3.12 -7.46
C LYS A 168 6.18 -1.62 -7.65
N HIS A 169 5.39 -1.10 -8.58
CA HIS A 169 5.30 0.32 -8.88
C HIS A 169 4.07 0.97 -8.25
N SER A 170 4.10 2.30 -8.13
CA SER A 170 2.99 3.07 -7.52
C SER A 170 1.70 3.05 -8.33
N ASN A 171 1.74 2.68 -9.61
CA ASN A 171 0.55 2.52 -10.47
C ASN A 171 -0.10 1.12 -10.35
N GLY A 172 0.32 0.33 -9.37
CA GLY A 172 -0.19 -1.02 -9.14
C GLY A 172 0.31 -2.08 -10.13
N LYS A 173 1.24 -1.72 -11.03
CA LYS A 173 1.90 -2.68 -11.94
C LYS A 173 3.19 -3.18 -11.33
N TYR A 174 3.66 -4.31 -11.85
CA TYR A 174 4.93 -4.90 -11.49
C TYR A 174 5.81 -5.00 -12.73
N SER A 175 7.12 -4.80 -12.58
CA SER A 175 8.09 -5.14 -13.64
C SER A 175 8.93 -6.33 -13.20
N GLN A 176 9.10 -7.32 -14.08
CA GLN A 176 10.04 -8.42 -13.89
C GLN A 176 11.25 -8.25 -14.82
N TYR A 177 12.42 -8.58 -14.28
CA TYR A 177 13.70 -8.65 -14.99
C TYR A 177 14.27 -10.04 -14.75
N ALA A 178 14.50 -10.82 -15.79
CA ALA A 178 14.92 -12.22 -15.69
C ALA A 178 16.19 -12.52 -16.52
N HIS A 179 16.66 -13.77 -16.42
CA HIS A 179 17.91 -14.26 -17.00
C HIS A 179 19.16 -13.50 -16.53
N LEU A 180 19.12 -12.91 -15.34
CA LEU A 180 20.17 -12.01 -14.84
C LEU A 180 21.46 -12.77 -14.48
N SER A 181 22.63 -12.20 -14.77
CA SER A 181 23.90 -12.75 -14.28
C SER A 181 24.16 -12.37 -12.82
N LYS A 182 23.70 -11.19 -12.41
CA LYS A 182 23.89 -10.66 -11.06
C LYS A 182 22.70 -9.81 -10.64
N VAL A 183 22.23 -10.02 -9.42
CA VAL A 183 21.22 -9.18 -8.76
C VAL A 183 21.92 -8.24 -7.78
N ASN A 184 21.64 -6.94 -7.86
CA ASN A 184 22.27 -5.91 -7.01
C ASN A 184 21.33 -5.32 -5.95
N VAL A 185 20.10 -5.81 -5.87
CA VAL A 185 19.06 -5.29 -4.96
C VAL A 185 18.49 -6.38 -4.07
N LYS A 186 17.87 -5.97 -2.96
CA LYS A 186 17.25 -6.88 -1.99
C LYS A 186 15.74 -6.65 -1.90
N ILE A 187 15.01 -7.67 -1.49
CA ILE A 187 13.57 -7.57 -1.21
C ILE A 187 13.34 -6.47 -0.15
N GLY A 188 12.32 -5.64 -0.36
CA GLY A 188 12.00 -4.48 0.49
C GLY A 188 12.74 -3.19 0.09
N GLN A 189 13.78 -3.26 -0.74
CA GLN A 189 14.51 -2.08 -1.19
C GLN A 189 13.64 -1.19 -2.08
N THR A 190 13.63 0.12 -1.82
CA THR A 190 13.03 1.10 -2.73
C THR A 190 14.07 1.55 -3.74
N VAL A 191 13.67 1.58 -5.02
CA VAL A 191 14.53 1.97 -6.14
C VAL A 191 13.92 3.15 -6.91
N LYS A 192 14.78 3.97 -7.50
CA LYS A 192 14.39 5.11 -8.35
C LYS A 192 14.33 4.68 -9.82
N THR A 193 13.61 5.45 -10.64
CA THR A 193 13.66 5.27 -12.10
C THR A 193 15.10 5.37 -12.61
N GLY A 194 15.54 4.40 -13.40
CA GLY A 194 16.87 4.37 -13.99
C GLY A 194 17.98 3.94 -13.03
N GLU A 195 17.64 3.60 -11.79
CA GLU A 195 18.60 3.04 -10.83
C GLU A 195 19.07 1.66 -11.30
N LYS A 196 20.37 1.39 -11.20
CA LYS A 196 20.94 0.08 -11.52
C LYS A 196 20.45 -0.95 -10.49
N ILE A 197 19.82 -2.02 -10.98
CA ILE A 197 19.26 -3.07 -10.13
C ILE A 197 19.93 -4.43 -10.33
N ALA A 198 20.54 -4.65 -11.49
CA ALA A 198 21.09 -5.94 -11.87
C ALA A 198 22.04 -5.82 -13.08
N LEU A 199 22.61 -6.95 -13.48
CA LEU A 199 23.30 -7.15 -14.75
C LEU A 199 22.58 -8.22 -15.57
N SER A 200 22.44 -8.00 -16.88
CA SER A 200 21.89 -8.99 -17.82
C SER A 200 22.75 -10.26 -17.84
N GLY A 201 22.17 -11.36 -18.30
CA GLY A 201 22.85 -12.64 -18.31
C GLY A 201 22.29 -13.60 -19.33
N ASN A 202 22.40 -14.88 -18.99
CA ASN A 202 21.91 -16.01 -19.78
C ASN A 202 21.52 -17.18 -18.86
N THR A 203 21.03 -16.88 -17.66
CA THR A 203 20.70 -17.91 -16.65
C THR A 203 19.30 -18.46 -16.84
N GLY A 204 19.04 -19.71 -16.47
CA GLY A 204 17.71 -20.32 -16.62
C GLY A 204 17.52 -20.91 -18.02
N ASN A 205 16.28 -20.93 -18.51
CA ASN A 205 15.96 -21.42 -19.85
C ASN A 205 16.06 -20.26 -20.84
N SER A 206 17.25 -20.07 -21.42
CA SER A 206 17.56 -18.98 -22.34
C SER A 206 18.38 -19.51 -23.52
N SER A 207 18.07 -19.07 -24.73
CA SER A 207 18.76 -19.48 -25.96
C SER A 207 20.03 -18.67 -26.27
N GLY A 208 20.25 -17.56 -25.57
CA GLY A 208 21.42 -16.71 -25.72
C GLY A 208 21.35 -15.45 -24.85
N PRO A 209 22.43 -14.65 -24.75
CA PRO A 209 22.46 -13.48 -23.86
C PRO A 209 21.36 -12.46 -24.16
N HIS A 210 20.49 -12.22 -23.17
CA HIS A 210 19.44 -11.21 -23.26
C HIS A 210 18.92 -10.81 -21.87
N LEU A 211 18.04 -9.81 -21.85
CA LEU A 211 17.16 -9.51 -20.74
C LEU A 211 15.73 -9.88 -21.14
N HIS A 212 15.12 -10.81 -20.41
CA HIS A 212 13.67 -11.04 -20.46
C HIS A 212 12.97 -10.06 -19.52
N PHE A 213 12.03 -9.29 -20.07
CA PHE A 213 11.34 -8.23 -19.35
C PHE A 213 9.83 -8.39 -19.42
N GLU A 214 9.16 -8.30 -18.27
CA GLU A 214 7.70 -8.33 -18.21
C GLU A 214 7.12 -7.13 -17.49
N ILE A 215 5.90 -6.79 -17.87
CA ILE A 215 4.99 -5.97 -17.07
C ILE A 215 3.85 -6.85 -16.61
N ARG A 216 3.51 -6.81 -15.32
CA ARG A 216 2.49 -7.69 -14.70
C ARG A 216 1.45 -6.93 -13.90
N THR A 217 0.30 -7.56 -13.70
CA THR A 217 -0.76 -7.07 -12.79
C THR A 217 -0.60 -7.60 -11.36
N THR A 218 0.11 -8.71 -11.17
CA THR A 218 0.44 -9.29 -9.85
C THR A 218 1.97 -9.53 -9.76
N PRO A 219 2.54 -9.81 -8.58
CA PRO A 219 3.97 -10.09 -8.48
C PRO A 219 4.37 -11.46 -9.05
N ASN A 220 3.40 -12.32 -9.38
CA ASN A 220 3.64 -13.72 -9.74
C ASN A 220 3.47 -13.97 -11.23
N TYR A 221 4.07 -15.07 -11.69
CA TYR A 221 3.90 -15.59 -13.05
C TYR A 221 2.43 -15.76 -13.45
N GLY A 222 2.16 -15.67 -14.76
CA GLY A 222 0.81 -15.84 -15.34
C GLY A 222 -0.03 -14.56 -15.40
N SER A 223 0.51 -13.43 -14.94
CA SER A 223 -0.18 -12.13 -14.90
C SER A 223 0.43 -11.07 -15.82
N ALA A 224 1.22 -11.53 -16.80
CA ALA A 224 1.95 -10.67 -17.73
C ALA A 224 1.00 -9.96 -18.71
N LEU A 225 1.39 -8.74 -19.07
CA LEU A 225 0.77 -7.90 -20.09
C LEU A 225 1.81 -7.65 -21.18
N ASN A 226 1.36 -7.27 -22.38
CA ASN A 226 2.28 -6.86 -23.45
C ASN A 226 3.16 -5.67 -23.00
N PRO A 227 4.48 -5.87 -22.79
CA PRO A 227 5.35 -4.84 -22.24
C PRO A 227 5.55 -3.68 -23.21
N ALA A 228 5.63 -3.95 -24.51
CA ALA A 228 5.81 -2.93 -25.54
C ALA A 228 4.57 -2.03 -25.67
N ALA A 229 3.37 -2.60 -25.60
CA ALA A 229 2.13 -1.84 -25.59
C ALA A 229 2.03 -0.96 -24.33
N PHE A 230 2.39 -1.52 -23.16
CA PHE A 230 2.40 -0.77 -21.92
C PHE A 230 3.41 0.39 -21.97
N LEU A 231 4.66 0.13 -22.37
CA LEU A 231 5.72 1.14 -22.44
C LEU A 231 5.34 2.28 -23.40
N ARG A 232 4.76 1.97 -24.57
CA ARG A 232 4.24 2.99 -25.49
C ARG A 232 3.12 3.82 -24.86
N SER A 233 2.22 3.21 -24.08
CA SER A 233 1.15 3.94 -23.37
C SER A 233 1.68 4.95 -22.33
N VAL A 234 2.89 4.71 -21.80
CA VAL A 234 3.59 5.62 -20.87
C VAL A 234 4.68 6.46 -21.56
N HIS A 235 4.60 6.61 -22.89
CA HIS A 235 5.50 7.42 -23.72
C HIS A 235 6.96 6.94 -23.74
N VAL A 236 7.18 5.63 -23.59
CA VAL A 236 8.48 4.98 -23.78
C VAL A 236 8.43 4.18 -25.07
N SER A 237 9.24 4.59 -26.05
CA SER A 237 9.42 3.85 -27.30
C SER A 237 10.48 2.77 -27.13
N ILE A 238 10.16 1.56 -27.59
CA ILE A 238 11.08 0.43 -27.72
C ILE A 238 10.91 -0.22 -29.09
#